data_AF-I5C8E1-F1
#
_entry.id   AF-I5C8E1-F1
#
_cell.length_a   1.000
_cell.length_b   1.000
_cell.length_c   1.000
_cell.angle_alpha   90.00
_cell.angle_beta   90.00
_cell.angle_gamma   90.00
#
_symmetry.space_group_name_H-M   'P 1'
#
loop_
_entity.id
_entity.type
_entity.pdbx_description
1 polymer ?
#
loop_
_entity_poly.entity_id
_entity_poly.type
_entity_poly.pdbx_seq_one_letter_code
_entity_poly.pdbx_strand_id
1 'polypeptide(L)' 'MLYDLEEIKAEFKGLEWEYAFSGEVHLEEGEGHRGPAHVVRLVGKKLAK' A
#
# COMPACT_ATOMS: atom_id res chain seq x y z
N MET A 1 11.68 -7.55 2.05
CA MET A 1 10.74 -7.76 3.18
C MET A 1 9.37 -7.30 2.72
N LEU A 2 8.34 -8.11 2.96
CA LEU A 2 6.96 -7.71 2.75
C LEU A 2 6.53 -6.93 3.99
N TYR A 3 6.16 -5.66 3.83
CA TYR A 3 5.76 -4.79 4.95
C TYR A 3 4.28 -5.00 5.26
N ASP A 4 3.93 -5.01 6.55
CA ASP A 4 2.54 -4.97 6.96
C ASP A 4 1.92 -3.57 6.76
N LEU A 5 0.61 -3.52 6.57
CA LEU A 5 -0.13 -2.27 6.35
C LEU A 5 -0.01 -1.33 7.56
N GLU A 6 -0.13 -1.85 8.78
CA GLU A 6 -0.10 -1.05 9.99
C GLU A 6 1.32 -0.58 10.32
N GLU A 7 2.34 -1.38 10.00
CA GLU A 7 3.74 -0.96 10.07
C GLU A 7 4.00 0.26 9.18
N ILE A 8 3.52 0.24 7.92
CA ILE A 8 3.67 1.39 7.03
C ILE A 8 2.92 2.60 7.57
N LYS A 9 1.70 2.43 8.08
CA LYS A 9 0.89 3.54 8.61
C LYS A 9 1.55 4.22 9.81
N ALA A 10 2.26 3.47 10.66
CA ALA A 10 2.94 3.99 11.83
C ALA A 10 4.12 4.92 11.50
N GLU A 11 4.78 4.72 10.36
CA GLU A 11 5.93 5.52 9.92
C GLU A 11 5.52 6.93 9.44
N PHE A 12 4.31 7.09 8.90
CA PHE A 12 3.82 8.37 8.36
C PHE A 12 2.91 9.10 9.33
N LYS A 13 3.52 9.81 10.28
CA LYS A 13 2.79 10.69 11.22
C LYS A 13 2.26 11.93 10.50
N GLY A 14 1.06 12.37 10.87
CA GLY A 14 0.47 13.60 10.33
C GLY A 14 -0.26 13.42 8.98
N LEU A 15 -0.52 12.18 8.59
CA LEU A 15 -1.44 11.85 7.49
C LEU A 15 -2.76 11.29 8.07
N GLU A 16 -3.86 11.67 7.43
CA GLU A 16 -5.14 10.98 7.52
C GLU A 16 -5.25 10.03 6.32
N TRP A 17 -5.52 8.74 6.57
CA TRP A 17 -5.61 7.75 5.50
C TRP A 17 -7.01 7.74 4.88
N GLU A 18 -7.12 8.15 3.62
CA GLU A 18 -8.37 8.11 2.85
C GLU A 18 -8.62 6.72 2.26
N TYR A 19 -7.55 5.99 1.94
CA TYR A 19 -7.61 4.64 1.42
C TYR A 19 -6.44 3.80 1.91
N ALA A 20 -6.72 2.55 2.26
CA ALA A 20 -5.74 1.57 2.67
C ALA A 20 -6.18 0.20 2.18
N PHE A 21 -5.27 -0.52 1.52
CA PHE A 21 -5.50 -1.86 0.99
C PHE A 21 -4.24 -2.70 1.16
N SER A 22 -4.43 -3.92 1.64
CA SER A 22 -3.41 -4.97 1.70
C SER A 22 -4.05 -6.25 1.19
N GLY A 23 -3.50 -6.82 0.14
CA GLY A 23 -4.07 -8.03 -0.45
C GLY A 23 -3.43 -8.40 -1.78
N GLU A 24 -3.95 -9.49 -2.35
CA GLU A 24 -3.46 -10.01 -3.61
C GLU A 24 -4.10 -9.28 -4.80
N VAL A 25 -3.29 -8.95 -5.79
CA VAL A 25 -3.71 -8.48 -7.11
C VAL A 25 -3.03 -9.32 -8.18
N HIS A 26 -3.67 -9.45 -9.34
CA HIS A 26 -3.02 -10.05 -10.51
C HIS A 26 -2.24 -8.98 -11.26
N LEU A 27 -0.93 -9.14 -11.38
CA LEU A 27 -0.07 -8.26 -12.16
C LEU A 27 -0.13 -8.62 -13.63
N GLU A 28 -0.06 -7.60 -14.48
CA GLU A 28 0.04 -7.73 -15.95
C GLU A 28 1.17 -6.83 -16.51
N GLU A 29 2.30 -6.74 -15.79
CA GLU A 29 3.35 -5.74 -16.06
C GLU A 29 4.45 -6.22 -17.03
N GLY A 30 4.46 -7.50 -17.41
CA GLY A 30 5.41 -8.07 -18.38
C GLY A 30 5.57 -9.59 -18.24
N GLU A 31 6.30 -10.24 -19.14
CA GLU A 31 6.44 -11.72 -19.17
C GLU A 31 6.97 -12.31 -17.85
N GLY A 32 7.83 -11.57 -17.13
CA GLY A 32 8.31 -11.95 -15.79
C GLY A 32 7.51 -11.37 -14.62
N HIS A 33 6.63 -10.41 -14.86
CA HIS A 33 5.85 -9.69 -13.84
C HIS A 33 4.35 -9.88 -14.11
N ARG A 34 3.93 -11.15 -14.16
CA ARG A 34 2.55 -11.59 -14.31
C ARG A 34 2.20 -12.58 -13.20
N GLY A 35 0.93 -12.59 -12.79
CA GLY A 35 0.46 -13.51 -11.77
C GLY A 35 0.09 -12.84 -10.44
N PRO A 36 -0.23 -13.65 -9.42
CA PRO A 36 -0.63 -13.15 -8.11
C PRO A 36 0.53 -12.45 -7.41
N ALA A 37 0.27 -11.26 -6.89
CA ALA A 37 1.20 -10.51 -6.06
C ALA A 37 0.47 -9.88 -4.89
N HIS A 38 1.06 -9.99 -3.70
CA HIS A 38 0.57 -9.26 -2.53
C HIS A 38 1.08 -7.83 -2.59
N VAL A 39 0.17 -6.86 -2.53
CA VAL A 39 0.49 -5.42 -2.57
C VAL A 39 -0.12 -4.68 -1.39
N VAL A 40 0.56 -3.62 -0.98
CA VAL A 40 0.02 -2.62 -0.06
C VAL A 40 -0.18 -1.32 -0.83
N ARG A 41 -1.38 -0.75 -0.76
CA ARG A 41 -1.74 0.53 -1.39
C ARG A 41 -2.34 1.46 -0.35
N LEU A 42 -1.83 2.69 -0.30
CA LEU A 42 -2.23 3.69 0.67
C LEU A 42 -2.41 5.03 -0.05
N VAL A 43 -3.49 5.74 0.26
CA VAL A 43 -3.68 7.14 -0.09
C VAL A 43 -3.92 7.90 1.20
N GLY A 44 -3.04 8.85 1.48
CA GLY A 44 -3.09 9.67 2.68
C GLY A 44 -3.16 11.15 2.31
N LYS A 45 -3.92 11.90 3.09
CA LYS A 45 -4.00 13.35 3.03
C LYS A 45 -3.25 13.94 4.20
N LYS A 46 -2.48 15.00 3.95
CA LYS A 46 -1.80 15.73 5.03
C LYS A 46 -2.85 16.36 5.95
N LEU A 47 -2.71 16.17 7.26
CA LEU A 47 -3.52 16.87 8.25
C LEU A 47 -3.35 18.38 8.06
N ALA A 48 -4.46 19.11 7.96
CA ALA A 48 -4.42 20.57 7.99
C ALA A 48 -3.91 21.01 9.37
N LYS A 49 -2.99 21.98 9.37
CA LYS A 49 -2.46 22.59 10.59
C LYS A 49 -3.52 23.43 11.30
#